data_AF-A0A740PMA3-F1
#
_entry.id   AF-A0A740PMA3-F1
#
_cell.length_a   1.000
_cell.length_b   1.000
_cell.length_c   1.000
_cell.angle_alpha   90.00
_cell.angle_beta   90.00
_cell.angle_gamma   90.00
#
_symmetry.space_group_name_H-M   'P 1'
#
loop_
_entity.id
_entity.type
_entity.pdbx_description
1 polymer ?
#
loop_
_entity_poly.entity_id
_entity_poly.type
_entity_poly.pdbx_seq_one_letter_code
_entity_poly.pdbx_strand_id
1 'polypeptide(L)'
;MSELNKNNQTIPFDLIRPKVPVGCHPIEQGDYILDTIAINELSEQIIKWVKMRYPGAIVYGPPRLGKTFATRYLKKLYEMKYSNEWFTCLISSRKIKTSNEDRFFKFMLKDLNDEFYENGKADAKRERIFNLLLDKGQQTKRNQIVLFYDDAQRLGEDEYEWLMDIYNELQSKGITLTTILVGQQELAHRRNTYITTKKQIVGRFMIHEQEFHGIRDVEELEFLMAGYDSVSEYPKKSGWSYTRFFFPDSFDEGMRLENVANVLWNNFEIIRAEYGLKKNQELPMHYVIAIINFVLLQYGANGENVKWPTSQIWREGIIECGYVAAELIHESIGK
;
A
#
# COMPACT_ATOMS: atom_id res chain seq x y z
N MET A 1 -48.38 -37.80 25.69
CA MET A 1 -47.71 -36.97 26.70
C MET A 1 -46.23 -37.29 26.56
N SER A 2 -45.57 -36.63 25.60
CA SER A 2 -44.92 -35.31 25.77
C SER A 2 -43.52 -35.49 26.36
N GLU A 3 -42.54 -35.75 25.51
CA GLU A 3 -41.17 -35.23 25.67
C GLU A 3 -40.32 -35.61 24.46
N LEU A 4 -39.37 -34.72 24.13
CA LEU A 4 -38.36 -34.74 23.05
C LEU A 4 -38.63 -33.81 21.85
N ASN A 5 -38.94 -32.53 22.12
CA ASN A 5 -38.39 -31.45 21.32
C ASN A 5 -37.03 -31.05 21.92
N LYS A 6 -35.94 -31.67 21.47
CA LYS A 6 -34.60 -31.13 21.71
C LYS A 6 -34.40 -29.93 20.80
N ASN A 7 -34.17 -28.79 21.43
CA ASN A 7 -33.77 -27.52 20.84
C ASN A 7 -32.65 -27.71 19.80
N ASN A 8 -33.00 -27.73 18.52
CA ASN A 8 -32.08 -27.32 17.47
C ASN A 8 -32.14 -25.79 17.40
N GLN A 9 -31.57 -25.12 18.41
CA GLN A 9 -31.14 -23.74 18.24
C GLN A 9 -29.94 -23.78 17.31
N THR A 10 -30.18 -23.53 16.02
CA THR A 10 -29.13 -23.24 15.06
C THR A 10 -28.36 -22.03 15.59
N ILE A 11 -27.16 -22.28 16.13
CA ILE A 11 -26.23 -21.22 16.52
C ILE A 11 -25.99 -20.37 15.27
N PRO A 12 -26.19 -19.04 15.31
CA PRO A 12 -25.84 -18.15 14.22
C PRO A 12 -24.43 -18.45 13.70
N PHE A 13 -24.25 -18.55 12.38
CA PHE A 13 -22.95 -18.84 11.76
C PHE A 13 -21.84 -17.87 12.23
N ASP A 14 -22.22 -16.65 12.57
CA ASP A 14 -21.39 -15.55 13.03
C ASP A 14 -20.78 -15.79 14.43
N LEU A 15 -21.26 -16.80 15.18
CA LEU A 15 -20.77 -17.16 16.52
C LEU A 15 -19.76 -18.31 16.51
N ILE A 16 -19.64 -19.08 15.42
CA ILE A 16 -18.73 -20.22 15.34
C ILE A 16 -17.47 -19.82 14.59
N ARG A 17 -16.30 -20.03 15.20
CA ARG A 17 -15.00 -19.77 14.57
C ARG A 17 -14.89 -20.50 13.23
N PRO A 18 -14.66 -19.80 12.11
CA PRO A 18 -14.56 -20.42 10.79
C PRO A 18 -13.41 -21.41 10.73
N LYS A 19 -13.64 -22.56 10.08
CA LYS A 19 -12.58 -23.52 9.77
C LYS A 19 -11.81 -23.02 8.55
N VAL A 20 -10.63 -22.45 8.79
CA VAL A 20 -9.71 -21.98 7.76
C VAL A 20 -8.56 -22.98 7.62
N PRO A 21 -8.27 -23.50 6.41
CA PRO A 21 -7.10 -24.34 6.21
C PRO A 21 -5.80 -23.60 6.53
N VAL A 22 -4.82 -24.31 7.06
CA VAL A 22 -3.49 -23.75 7.39
C VAL A 22 -2.86 -23.12 6.14
N GLY A 23 -2.33 -21.91 6.29
CA GLY A 23 -1.73 -21.12 5.22
C GLY A 23 -2.73 -20.38 4.34
N CYS A 24 -4.03 -20.44 4.63
CA CYS A 24 -5.08 -19.77 3.85
C CYS A 24 -5.57 -18.45 4.47
N HIS A 25 -5.31 -18.21 5.76
CA HIS A 25 -5.74 -16.96 6.37
C HIS A 25 -4.94 -15.78 5.78
N PRO A 26 -5.52 -14.61 5.50
CA PRO A 26 -4.79 -13.50 4.88
C PRO A 26 -3.56 -13.03 5.67
N ILE A 27 -3.59 -13.12 7.01
CA ILE A 27 -2.42 -12.88 7.88
C ILE A 27 -1.28 -13.89 7.61
N GLU A 28 -1.60 -15.16 7.36
CA GLU A 28 -0.61 -16.19 7.03
C GLU A 28 -0.06 -16.01 5.61
N GLN A 29 -0.89 -15.55 4.68
CA GLN A 29 -0.51 -15.31 3.28
C GLN A 29 0.28 -14.01 3.08
N GLY A 30 0.14 -13.05 4.01
CA GLY A 30 0.68 -11.71 3.87
C GLY A 30 -0.02 -10.86 2.79
N ASP A 31 -1.14 -11.31 2.24
CA ASP A 31 -1.92 -10.57 1.24
C ASP A 31 -3.27 -10.11 1.83
N TYR A 32 -3.20 -9.03 2.59
CA TYR A 32 -4.36 -8.29 3.03
C TYR A 32 -4.08 -6.80 2.93
N ILE A 33 -5.14 -6.01 3.00
CA ILE A 33 -5.06 -4.56 2.83
C ILE A 33 -5.80 -3.89 3.97
N LEU A 34 -5.11 -2.98 4.68
CA LEU A 34 -5.67 -2.13 5.73
C LEU A 34 -5.42 -0.67 5.39
N ASP A 35 -6.32 0.18 5.86
CA ASP A 35 -6.17 1.62 5.71
C ASP A 35 -5.20 2.18 6.77
N THR A 36 -4.59 3.33 6.47
CA THR A 36 -3.78 4.09 7.43
C THR A 36 -4.06 5.57 7.26
N ILE A 37 -3.74 6.37 8.28
CA ILE A 37 -3.84 7.83 8.18
C ILE A 37 -2.98 8.35 7.02
N ALA A 38 -1.77 7.83 6.84
CA ALA A 38 -0.89 8.17 5.70
C ALA A 38 -1.53 7.88 4.33
N ILE A 39 -2.27 6.76 4.20
CA ILE A 39 -2.99 6.41 2.96
C ILE A 39 -4.16 7.38 2.73
N ASN A 40 -4.90 7.72 3.78
CA ASN A 40 -6.02 8.66 3.71
C ASN A 40 -5.56 10.06 3.29
N GLU A 41 -4.54 10.60 3.95
CA GLU A 41 -3.93 11.90 3.59
C GLU A 41 -3.45 11.90 2.13
N LEU A 42 -2.75 10.84 1.71
CA LEU A 42 -2.29 10.69 0.34
C LEU A 42 -3.46 10.62 -0.66
N SER A 43 -4.53 9.89 -0.32
CA SER A 43 -5.72 9.77 -1.16
C SER A 43 -6.35 11.14 -1.40
N GLU A 44 -6.52 11.93 -0.35
CA GLU A 44 -7.12 13.26 -0.42
C GLU A 44 -6.32 14.19 -1.34
N GLN A 45 -4.98 14.18 -1.21
CA GLN A 45 -4.11 14.98 -2.08
C GLN A 45 -4.18 14.53 -3.54
N ILE A 46 -4.13 13.22 -3.80
CA ILE A 46 -4.22 12.70 -5.17
C ILE A 46 -5.58 13.03 -5.79
N ILE A 47 -6.68 12.84 -5.05
CA ILE A 47 -8.02 13.19 -5.54
C ILE A 47 -8.10 14.68 -5.90
N LYS A 48 -7.50 15.55 -5.07
CA LYS A 48 -7.40 16.98 -5.38
C LYS A 48 -6.65 17.21 -6.69
N TRP A 49 -5.49 16.58 -6.89
CA TRP A 49 -4.71 16.75 -8.12
C TRP A 49 -5.44 16.26 -9.37
N VAL A 50 -6.08 15.10 -9.28
CA VAL A 50 -6.86 14.51 -10.38
C VAL A 50 -8.04 15.41 -10.74
N LYS A 51 -8.80 15.90 -9.74
CA LYS A 51 -9.93 16.81 -9.98
C LYS A 51 -9.51 18.13 -10.63
N MET A 52 -8.32 18.64 -10.28
CA MET A 52 -7.74 19.86 -10.86
C MET A 52 -7.06 19.62 -12.22
N ARG A 53 -7.07 18.39 -12.75
CA ARG A 53 -6.41 18.01 -14.00
C ARG A 53 -4.90 18.31 -14.01
N TYR A 54 -4.23 18.21 -12.87
CA TYR A 54 -2.78 18.36 -12.85
C TYR A 54 -2.11 17.19 -13.60
N PRO A 55 -1.04 17.47 -14.36
CA PRO A 55 -0.44 16.46 -15.25
C PRO A 55 0.37 15.43 -14.47
N GLY A 56 0.93 15.79 -13.32
CA GLY A 56 1.64 14.83 -12.49
C GLY A 56 2.16 15.37 -11.17
N ALA A 57 2.54 14.43 -10.32
CA ALA A 57 3.04 14.65 -8.97
C ALA A 57 4.03 13.56 -8.57
N ILE A 58 4.88 13.86 -7.61
CA ILE A 58 5.75 12.86 -6.95
C ILE A 58 5.23 12.55 -5.53
N VAL A 59 5.36 11.28 -5.15
CA VAL A 59 5.16 10.78 -3.79
C VAL A 59 6.45 10.10 -3.38
N TYR A 60 7.11 10.61 -2.35
CA TYR A 60 8.43 10.14 -1.95
C TYR A 60 8.49 9.81 -0.46
N GLY A 61 9.46 8.99 -0.06
CA GLY A 61 9.76 8.74 1.35
C GLY A 61 10.74 7.58 1.53
N PRO A 62 11.25 7.34 2.74
CA PRO A 62 12.10 6.20 3.07
C PRO A 62 11.56 4.83 2.63
N PRO A 63 12.43 3.83 2.37
CA PRO A 63 11.99 2.45 2.14
C PRO A 63 11.12 1.92 3.29
N ARG A 64 10.27 0.92 3.01
CA ARG A 64 9.48 0.17 4.02
C ARG A 64 8.36 0.95 4.74
N LEU A 65 8.09 2.20 4.38
CA LEU A 65 6.93 2.95 4.87
C LEU A 65 5.58 2.48 4.30
N GLY A 66 5.58 1.60 3.29
CA GLY A 66 4.34 1.08 2.71
C GLY A 66 3.83 1.82 1.47
N LYS A 67 4.64 2.63 0.80
CA LYS A 67 4.27 3.32 -0.46
C LYS A 67 3.67 2.41 -1.53
N THR A 68 4.33 1.30 -1.88
CA THR A 68 3.83 0.31 -2.84
C THR A 68 2.49 -0.28 -2.40
N PHE A 69 2.31 -0.45 -1.10
CA PHE A 69 1.04 -0.94 -0.56
C PHE A 69 -0.06 0.12 -0.68
N ALA A 70 0.27 1.39 -0.37
CA ALA A 70 -0.62 2.53 -0.54
C ALA A 70 -1.09 2.67 -1.99
N THR A 71 -0.22 2.55 -2.99
CA THR A 71 -0.63 2.62 -4.40
C THR A 71 -1.56 1.48 -4.80
N ARG A 72 -1.33 0.25 -4.31
CA ARG A 72 -2.27 -0.87 -4.51
C ARG A 72 -3.62 -0.61 -3.84
N TYR A 73 -3.62 -0.08 -2.61
CA TYR A 73 -4.83 0.29 -1.88
C TYR A 73 -5.63 1.32 -2.68
N LEU A 74 -4.98 2.42 -3.04
CA LEU A 74 -5.60 3.54 -3.77
C LEU A 74 -6.11 3.13 -5.13
N LYS A 75 -5.38 2.27 -5.86
CA LYS A 75 -5.87 1.69 -7.13
C LYS A 75 -7.22 0.98 -6.91
N LYS A 76 -7.28 0.06 -5.94
CA LYS A 76 -8.53 -0.68 -5.64
C LYS A 76 -9.65 0.26 -5.20
N LEU A 77 -9.34 1.21 -4.32
CA LEU A 77 -10.30 2.23 -3.85
C LEU A 77 -10.85 3.04 -5.03
N TYR A 78 -10.00 3.45 -5.96
CA TYR A 78 -10.40 4.28 -7.10
C TYR A 78 -11.18 3.49 -8.13
N GLU A 79 -10.83 2.24 -8.39
CA GLU A 79 -11.62 1.34 -9.22
C GLU A 79 -13.03 1.10 -8.63
N MET A 80 -13.14 1.00 -7.31
CA MET A 80 -14.44 0.80 -6.66
C MET A 80 -15.28 2.09 -6.62
N LYS A 81 -14.68 3.21 -6.21
CA LYS A 81 -15.40 4.47 -5.90
C LYS A 81 -15.48 5.44 -7.08
N TYR A 82 -14.51 5.39 -8.00
CA TYR A 82 -14.32 6.37 -9.07
C TYR A 82 -14.19 5.75 -10.46
N SER A 83 -14.53 4.47 -10.66
CA SER A 83 -14.42 3.76 -11.96
C SER A 83 -15.09 4.46 -13.14
N ASN A 84 -16.19 5.17 -12.89
CA ASN A 84 -16.88 5.93 -13.92
C ASN A 84 -16.29 7.33 -14.17
N GLU A 85 -15.49 7.85 -13.23
CA GLU A 85 -14.96 9.21 -13.29
C GLU A 85 -13.62 9.26 -14.04
N TRP A 86 -12.72 8.31 -13.76
CA TRP A 86 -11.41 8.18 -14.42
C TRP A 86 -10.93 6.73 -14.42
N PHE A 87 -10.05 6.41 -15.35
CA PHE A 87 -9.39 5.11 -15.40
C PHE A 87 -8.15 5.14 -14.51
N THR A 88 -7.89 4.08 -13.73
CA THR A 88 -6.71 4.00 -12.86
C THR A 88 -5.86 2.79 -13.21
N CYS A 89 -4.58 3.00 -13.46
CA CYS A 89 -3.61 1.94 -13.72
C CYS A 89 -2.37 2.07 -12.82
N LEU A 90 -1.68 0.95 -12.64
CA LEU A 90 -0.45 0.85 -11.85
C LEU A 90 0.62 0.24 -12.74
N ILE A 91 1.78 0.89 -12.81
CA ILE A 91 2.96 0.44 -13.52
C ILE A 91 4.11 0.34 -12.51
N SER A 92 4.95 -0.67 -12.66
CA SER A 92 6.11 -0.85 -11.81
C SER A 92 7.40 -0.67 -12.60
N SER A 93 8.29 0.18 -12.08
CA SER A 93 9.61 0.32 -12.65
C SER A 93 10.45 -0.94 -12.47
N ARG A 94 11.23 -1.28 -13.50
CA ARG A 94 12.12 -2.45 -13.50
C ARG A 94 13.55 -1.95 -13.62
N LYS A 95 14.47 -2.57 -12.88
CA LYS A 95 15.89 -2.20 -12.97
C LYS A 95 16.42 -2.62 -14.34
N ILE A 96 16.82 -1.64 -15.14
CA ILE A 96 17.41 -1.85 -16.46
C ILE A 96 18.78 -1.14 -16.48
N LYS A 97 19.81 -1.82 -16.99
CA LYS A 97 21.18 -1.28 -17.05
C LYS A 97 21.35 -0.21 -18.14
N THR A 98 20.58 -0.33 -19.22
CA THR A 98 20.61 0.56 -20.38
C THR A 98 19.18 0.73 -20.89
N SER A 99 18.72 1.98 -21.03
CA SER A 99 17.40 2.30 -21.57
C SER A 99 17.16 1.54 -22.87
N ASN A 100 16.02 0.88 -22.97
CA ASN A 100 15.62 0.17 -24.18
C ASN A 100 14.11 0.34 -24.38
N GLU A 101 13.75 1.02 -25.46
CA GLU A 101 12.38 1.45 -25.74
C GLU A 101 11.41 0.27 -25.90
N ASP A 102 11.82 -0.76 -26.66
CA ASP A 102 11.00 -1.96 -26.85
C ASP A 102 10.71 -2.65 -25.50
N ARG A 103 11.74 -2.76 -24.66
CA ARG A 103 11.63 -3.37 -23.34
C ARG A 103 10.76 -2.52 -22.39
N PHE A 104 10.90 -1.20 -22.45
CA PHE A 104 10.09 -0.27 -21.67
C PHE A 104 8.60 -0.44 -22.00
N PHE A 105 8.23 -0.36 -23.28
CA PHE A 105 6.84 -0.52 -23.69
C PHE A 105 6.31 -1.94 -23.49
N LYS A 106 7.14 -2.97 -23.69
CA LYS A 106 6.78 -4.37 -23.36
C LYS A 106 6.35 -4.50 -21.90
N PHE A 107 7.13 -3.93 -20.98
CA PHE A 107 6.85 -4.03 -19.56
C PHE A 107 5.66 -3.18 -19.11
N MET A 108 5.49 -1.99 -19.70
CA MET A 108 4.30 -1.17 -19.52
C MET A 108 3.03 -1.89 -20.01
N LEU A 109 3.05 -2.52 -21.18
CA LEU A 109 1.94 -3.34 -21.69
C LEU A 109 1.62 -4.52 -20.75
N LYS A 110 2.65 -5.19 -20.23
CA LYS A 110 2.48 -6.27 -19.26
C LYS A 110 1.75 -5.79 -18.00
N ASP A 111 2.11 -4.62 -17.47
CA ASP A 111 1.48 -4.05 -16.28
C ASP A 111 0.05 -3.54 -16.55
N LEU A 112 -0.23 -3.14 -17.80
CA LEU A 112 -1.57 -2.81 -18.28
C LEU A 112 -2.43 -4.06 -18.58
N ASN A 113 -1.91 -5.28 -18.36
CA ASN A 113 -2.54 -6.56 -18.64
C ASN A 113 -2.89 -6.78 -20.13
N ASP A 114 -2.06 -6.28 -21.06
CA ASP A 114 -2.16 -6.62 -22.48
C ASP A 114 -1.68 -8.06 -22.71
N GLU A 115 -2.51 -8.91 -23.32
CA GLU A 115 -2.17 -10.32 -23.58
C GLU A 115 -1.05 -10.49 -24.62
N PHE A 116 -0.83 -9.48 -25.45
CA PHE A 116 0.12 -9.52 -26.56
C PHE A 116 1.39 -8.70 -26.28
N TYR A 117 1.74 -8.49 -25.00
CA TYR A 117 2.84 -7.61 -24.60
C TYR A 117 4.21 -7.98 -25.22
N GLU A 118 4.40 -9.25 -25.60
CA GLU A 118 5.60 -9.76 -26.29
C GLU A 118 5.68 -9.38 -27.77
N ASN A 119 4.54 -9.16 -28.43
CA ASN A 119 4.46 -9.07 -29.88
C ASN A 119 4.91 -7.69 -30.42
N GLY A 120 5.40 -7.66 -31.66
CA GLY A 120 5.73 -6.41 -32.37
C GLY A 120 7.02 -5.73 -31.91
N LYS A 121 7.40 -4.65 -32.60
CA LYS A 121 8.53 -3.78 -32.24
C LYS A 121 8.07 -2.63 -31.34
N ALA A 122 9.02 -1.83 -30.85
CA ALA A 122 8.79 -0.66 -29.98
C ALA A 122 7.63 0.22 -30.45
N ASP A 123 7.64 0.69 -31.70
CA ASP A 123 6.58 1.57 -32.25
C ASP A 123 5.18 0.95 -32.15
N ALA A 124 5.05 -0.33 -32.51
CA ALA A 124 3.79 -1.06 -32.44
C ALA A 124 3.35 -1.33 -30.98
N LYS A 125 4.29 -1.43 -30.04
CA LYS A 125 3.98 -1.52 -28.60
C LYS A 125 3.51 -0.16 -28.07
N ARG A 126 4.19 0.93 -28.44
CA ARG A 126 3.82 2.31 -28.10
C ARG A 126 2.42 2.65 -28.58
N GLU A 127 2.12 2.35 -29.85
CA GLU A 127 0.81 2.58 -30.45
C GLU A 127 -0.29 1.79 -29.72
N ARG A 128 -0.02 0.56 -29.30
CA ARG A 128 -0.98 -0.22 -28.49
C ARG A 128 -1.21 0.37 -27.11
N ILE A 129 -0.17 0.82 -26.43
CA ILE A 129 -0.32 1.52 -25.14
C ILE A 129 -1.20 2.76 -25.34
N PHE A 130 -0.89 3.57 -26.36
CA PHE A 130 -1.66 4.75 -26.67
C PHE A 130 -3.13 4.42 -26.95
N ASN A 131 -3.42 3.45 -27.83
CA ASN A 131 -4.78 3.06 -28.17
C ASN A 131 -5.54 2.50 -26.97
N LEU A 132 -4.90 1.67 -26.14
CA LEU A 132 -5.48 1.13 -24.91
C LEU A 132 -5.83 2.26 -23.94
N LEU A 133 -4.90 3.17 -23.68
CA LEU A 133 -5.14 4.29 -22.77
C LEU A 133 -6.19 5.25 -23.33
N LEU A 134 -6.18 5.52 -24.64
CA LEU A 134 -7.18 6.36 -25.30
C LEU A 134 -8.59 5.77 -25.13
N ASP A 135 -8.78 4.49 -25.45
CA ASP A 135 -10.06 3.78 -25.29
C ASP A 135 -10.55 3.83 -23.84
N LYS A 136 -9.68 3.49 -22.88
CA LYS A 136 -10.01 3.55 -21.45
C LYS A 136 -10.32 4.97 -20.98
N GLY A 137 -9.57 5.97 -21.44
CA GLY A 137 -9.82 7.37 -21.14
C GLY A 137 -11.19 7.83 -21.64
N GLN A 138 -11.54 7.49 -22.89
CA GLN A 138 -12.82 7.87 -23.52
C GLN A 138 -14.04 7.19 -22.88
N GLN A 139 -13.86 6.02 -22.26
CA GLN A 139 -14.93 5.33 -21.53
C GLN A 139 -15.27 6.00 -20.18
N THR A 140 -14.42 6.92 -19.71
CA THR A 140 -14.64 7.63 -18.44
C THR A 140 -15.43 8.92 -18.66
N LYS A 141 -16.22 9.34 -17.65
CA LYS A 141 -16.99 10.59 -17.74
C LYS A 141 -16.13 11.84 -17.88
N ARG A 142 -14.89 11.81 -17.39
CA ARG A 142 -14.02 13.00 -17.34
C ARG A 142 -12.94 13.01 -18.41
N ASN A 143 -12.81 11.97 -19.23
CA ASN A 143 -11.68 11.82 -20.14
C ASN A 143 -10.34 11.88 -19.38
N GLN A 144 -10.23 11.14 -18.27
CA GLN A 144 -9.06 11.19 -17.38
C GLN A 144 -8.50 9.80 -17.11
N ILE A 145 -7.17 9.76 -16.99
CA ILE A 145 -6.41 8.58 -16.60
C ILE A 145 -5.51 8.97 -15.43
N VAL A 146 -5.51 8.15 -14.39
CA VAL A 146 -4.61 8.25 -13.24
C VAL A 146 -3.62 7.09 -13.33
N LEU A 147 -2.36 7.42 -13.58
CA LEU A 147 -1.29 6.44 -13.69
C LEU A 147 -0.40 6.49 -12.44
N PHE A 148 -0.45 5.44 -11.63
CA PHE A 148 0.55 5.24 -10.58
C PHE A 148 1.79 4.58 -11.17
N TYR A 149 2.96 5.17 -10.93
CA TYR A 149 4.24 4.62 -11.36
C TYR A 149 5.11 4.33 -10.15
N ASP A 150 5.19 3.06 -9.73
CA ASP A 150 5.95 2.64 -8.56
C ASP A 150 7.44 2.44 -8.87
N ASP A 151 8.29 2.63 -7.85
CA ASP A 151 9.75 2.65 -7.97
C ASP A 151 10.29 3.69 -9.01
N ALA A 152 9.63 4.85 -9.12
CA ALA A 152 9.92 5.88 -10.12
C ALA A 152 11.34 6.48 -10.02
N GLN A 153 12.04 6.34 -8.89
CA GLN A 153 13.46 6.70 -8.78
C GLN A 153 14.36 5.91 -9.76
N ARG A 154 13.86 4.82 -10.34
CA ARG A 154 14.59 4.06 -11.38
C ARG A 154 14.41 4.62 -12.78
N LEU A 155 13.46 5.53 -13.02
CA LEU A 155 13.21 6.11 -14.33
C LEU A 155 14.39 6.98 -14.80
N GLY A 156 14.94 6.65 -15.96
CA GLY A 156 15.93 7.45 -16.68
C GLY A 156 15.30 8.57 -17.52
N GLU A 157 16.15 9.42 -18.10
CA GLU A 157 15.70 10.53 -18.94
C GLU A 157 14.96 10.05 -20.20
N ASP A 158 15.50 9.05 -20.91
CA ASP A 158 14.86 8.50 -22.11
C ASP A 158 13.45 7.97 -21.82
N GLU A 159 13.27 7.33 -20.66
CA GLU A 159 11.98 6.79 -20.23
C GLU A 159 10.96 7.89 -19.91
N TYR A 160 11.42 9.03 -19.38
CA TYR A 160 10.55 10.21 -19.24
C TYR A 160 10.15 10.81 -20.58
N GLU A 161 11.06 10.85 -21.56
CA GLU A 161 10.76 11.34 -22.91
C GLU A 161 9.74 10.42 -23.60
N TRP A 162 9.89 9.10 -23.51
CA TRP A 162 8.90 8.14 -24.04
C TRP A 162 7.52 8.28 -23.37
N LEU A 163 7.48 8.48 -22.05
CA LEU A 163 6.23 8.78 -21.34
C LEU A 163 5.63 10.14 -21.77
N MET A 164 6.48 11.12 -22.05
CA MET A 164 6.05 12.44 -22.49
C MET A 164 5.38 12.37 -23.87
N ASP A 165 5.86 11.52 -24.77
CA ASP A 165 5.22 11.29 -26.07
C ASP A 165 3.80 10.76 -25.90
N ILE A 166 3.61 9.72 -25.07
CA ILE A 166 2.28 9.18 -24.75
C ILE A 166 1.38 10.26 -24.12
N TYR A 167 1.92 11.03 -23.16
CA TYR A 167 1.21 12.13 -22.52
C TYR A 167 0.72 13.16 -23.55
N ASN A 168 1.60 13.61 -24.45
CA ASN A 168 1.28 14.63 -25.45
C ASN A 168 0.25 14.11 -26.46
N GLU A 169 0.37 12.86 -26.90
CA GLU A 169 -0.58 12.23 -27.83
C GLU A 169 -1.97 12.11 -27.19
N LEU A 170 -2.07 11.66 -25.93
CA LEU A 170 -3.35 11.61 -25.19
C LEU A 170 -3.96 12.99 -25.01
N GLN A 171 -3.14 13.99 -24.66
CA GLN A 171 -3.59 15.38 -24.51
C GLN A 171 -4.16 15.92 -25.82
N SER A 172 -3.54 15.61 -26.96
CA SER A 172 -4.03 16.01 -28.29
C SER A 172 -5.42 15.43 -28.62
N LYS A 173 -5.80 14.32 -27.98
CA LYS A 173 -7.12 13.67 -28.10
C LYS A 173 -8.10 14.10 -27.01
N GLY A 174 -7.73 15.08 -26.18
CA GLY A 174 -8.57 15.58 -25.08
C GLY A 174 -8.60 14.66 -23.85
N ILE A 175 -7.69 13.68 -23.75
CA ILE A 175 -7.52 12.85 -22.56
C ILE A 175 -6.48 13.49 -21.63
N THR A 176 -6.84 13.72 -20.37
CA THR A 176 -5.88 14.15 -19.34
C THR A 176 -5.24 12.95 -18.68
N LEU A 177 -3.93 12.79 -18.85
CA LEU A 177 -3.13 11.84 -18.09
C LEU A 177 -2.55 12.55 -16.85
N THR A 178 -2.88 12.04 -15.66
CA THR A 178 -2.28 12.44 -14.39
C THR A 178 -1.36 11.32 -13.90
N THR A 179 -0.05 11.55 -13.93
CA THR A 179 0.95 10.56 -13.50
C THR A 179 1.41 10.83 -12.08
N ILE A 180 1.21 9.85 -11.19
CA ILE A 180 1.68 9.87 -9.80
C ILE A 180 2.93 8.99 -9.72
N LEU A 181 4.10 9.62 -9.69
CA LEU A 181 5.38 8.94 -9.55
C LEU A 181 5.63 8.63 -8.08
N VAL A 182 5.77 7.36 -7.73
CA VAL A 182 5.98 6.91 -6.36
C VAL A 182 7.38 6.31 -6.23
N GLY A 183 8.15 6.79 -5.26
CA GLY A 183 9.54 6.38 -5.13
C GLY A 183 10.22 6.75 -3.82
N GLN A 184 11.52 6.56 -3.79
CA GLN A 184 12.39 6.89 -2.65
C GLN A 184 12.82 8.38 -2.67
N GLN A 185 13.59 8.81 -1.67
CA GLN A 185 14.01 10.22 -1.51
C GLN A 185 14.80 10.77 -2.71
N GLU A 186 15.47 9.88 -3.45
CA GLU A 186 16.17 10.19 -4.69
C GLU A 186 15.25 10.83 -5.74
N LEU A 187 13.94 10.54 -5.70
CA LEU A 187 12.96 11.15 -6.59
C LEU A 187 12.79 12.64 -6.31
N ALA A 188 12.75 13.04 -5.03
CA ALA A 188 12.70 14.44 -4.62
C ALA A 188 14.01 15.17 -4.98
N HIS A 189 15.15 14.54 -4.75
CA HIS A 189 16.45 15.08 -5.18
C HIS A 189 16.52 15.27 -6.70
N ARG A 190 16.05 14.28 -7.48
CA ARG A 190 15.99 14.36 -8.94
C ARG A 190 15.10 15.50 -9.41
N ARG A 191 13.92 15.67 -8.80
CA ARG A 191 13.04 16.81 -9.08
C ARG A 191 13.78 18.14 -8.92
N ASN A 192 14.50 18.34 -7.81
CA ASN A 192 15.26 19.56 -7.55
C ASN A 192 16.31 19.84 -8.63
N THR A 193 17.00 18.80 -9.11
CA THR A 193 17.93 18.93 -10.25
C THR A 193 17.19 19.27 -11.56
N TYR A 194 16.03 18.64 -11.81
CA TYR A 194 15.28 18.81 -13.05
C TYR A 194 14.56 20.16 -13.18
N ILE A 195 14.29 20.87 -12.06
CA ILE A 195 13.70 22.22 -12.11
C ILE A 195 14.53 23.19 -12.96
N THR A 196 15.86 23.06 -12.93
CA THR A 196 16.77 23.94 -13.69
C THR A 196 17.19 23.34 -15.03
N THR A 197 17.24 22.01 -15.13
CA THR A 197 17.84 21.30 -16.28
C THR A 197 16.82 20.69 -17.26
N LYS A 198 15.63 20.29 -16.79
CA LYS A 198 14.64 19.50 -17.53
C LYS A 198 13.20 19.96 -17.22
N LYS A 199 12.92 21.24 -17.46
CA LYS A 199 11.64 21.89 -17.14
C LYS A 199 10.42 21.20 -17.76
N GLN A 200 10.56 20.61 -18.94
CA GLN A 200 9.48 19.87 -19.61
C GLN A 200 9.05 18.59 -18.87
N ILE A 201 9.99 17.90 -18.21
CA ILE A 201 9.74 16.73 -17.38
C ILE A 201 9.04 17.18 -16.09
N VAL A 202 9.57 18.20 -15.42
CA VAL A 202 8.99 18.71 -14.18
C VAL A 202 7.56 19.19 -14.39
N GLY A 203 7.32 19.97 -15.45
CA GLY A 203 6.01 20.50 -15.80
C GLY A 203 4.96 19.44 -16.14
N ARG A 204 5.36 18.20 -16.44
CA ARG A 204 4.43 17.11 -16.74
C ARG A 204 4.29 16.09 -15.63
N PHE A 205 5.37 15.82 -14.89
CA PHE A 205 5.40 14.69 -13.98
C PHE A 205 5.71 15.05 -12.52
N MET A 206 6.26 16.23 -12.24
CA MET A 206 6.82 16.56 -10.92
C MET A 206 6.42 17.94 -10.40
N ILE A 207 5.30 18.51 -10.86
CA ILE A 207 4.83 19.83 -10.42
C ILE A 207 4.54 19.81 -8.92
N HIS A 208 3.82 18.80 -8.46
CA HIS A 208 3.44 18.63 -7.06
C HIS A 208 4.29 17.55 -6.39
N GLU A 209 4.43 17.66 -5.08
CA GLU A 209 5.10 16.67 -4.26
C GLU A 209 4.34 16.41 -2.97
N GLN A 210 4.40 15.18 -2.49
CA GLN A 210 3.88 14.76 -1.19
C GLN A 210 4.90 13.79 -0.56
N GLU A 211 5.33 14.09 0.65
CA GLU A 211 6.09 13.12 1.45
C GLU A 211 5.13 12.09 2.04
N PHE A 212 5.48 10.82 1.90
CA PHE A 212 4.76 9.68 2.47
C PHE A 212 5.47 9.24 3.74
N HIS A 213 4.71 9.11 4.81
CA HIS A 213 5.23 8.82 6.14
C HIS A 213 4.78 7.44 6.65
N GLY A 214 5.50 6.95 7.65
CA GLY A 214 5.10 5.81 8.49
C GLY A 214 4.10 6.23 9.57
N ILE A 215 4.04 5.45 10.65
CA ILE A 215 3.20 5.77 11.81
C ILE A 215 3.91 6.79 12.68
N ARG A 216 3.28 7.95 12.91
CA ARG A 216 3.91 9.10 13.59
C ARG A 216 3.63 9.14 15.09
N ASP A 217 2.50 8.62 15.52
CA ASP A 217 2.02 8.67 16.90
C ASP A 217 1.17 7.44 17.27
N VAL A 218 0.74 7.39 18.53
CA VAL A 218 -0.04 6.28 19.07
C VAL A 218 -1.45 6.25 18.49
N GLU A 219 -2.03 7.40 18.17
CA GLU A 219 -3.36 7.53 17.59
C GLU A 219 -3.40 6.93 16.16
N GLU A 220 -2.37 7.15 15.35
CA GLU A 220 -2.23 6.50 14.05
C GLU A 220 -2.04 4.97 14.16
N LEU A 221 -1.32 4.51 15.20
CA LEU A 221 -1.16 3.08 15.48
C LEU A 221 -2.49 2.45 15.91
N GLU A 222 -3.24 3.14 16.77
CA GLU A 222 -4.57 2.74 17.22
C GLU A 222 -5.52 2.61 16.02
N PHE A 223 -5.53 3.60 15.12
CA PHE A 223 -6.33 3.56 13.89
C PHE A 223 -6.01 2.33 13.03
N LEU A 224 -4.72 2.02 12.84
CA LEU A 224 -4.30 0.81 12.11
C LEU A 224 -4.79 -0.47 12.81
N MET A 225 -4.60 -0.55 14.12
CA MET A 225 -4.97 -1.74 14.92
C MET A 225 -6.48 -1.96 14.96
N ALA A 226 -7.28 -0.89 15.00
CA ALA A 226 -8.74 -0.94 14.86
C ALA A 226 -9.18 -1.59 13.53
N GLY A 227 -8.37 -1.47 12.48
CA GLY A 227 -8.58 -2.13 11.21
C GLY A 227 -8.58 -3.66 11.31
N TYR A 228 -7.77 -4.24 12.20
CA TYR A 228 -7.78 -5.68 12.48
C TYR A 228 -9.01 -6.10 13.29
N ASP A 229 -9.54 -5.20 14.11
CA ASP A 229 -10.66 -5.47 15.00
C ASP A 229 -12.01 -5.43 14.29
N SER A 230 -12.21 -4.51 13.35
CA SER A 230 -13.54 -4.16 12.83
C SER A 230 -13.66 -4.10 11.31
N VAL A 231 -12.58 -3.81 10.57
CA VAL A 231 -12.61 -3.64 9.12
C VAL A 231 -12.23 -4.93 8.39
N SER A 232 -11.24 -5.63 8.92
CA SER A 232 -10.79 -6.91 8.39
C SER A 232 -11.85 -7.99 8.60
N GLU A 233 -11.93 -8.93 7.66
CA GLU A 233 -12.88 -10.03 7.76
C GLU A 233 -12.41 -11.23 6.94
N TYR A 234 -12.35 -12.41 7.55
CA TYR A 234 -12.09 -13.66 6.84
C TYR A 234 -12.71 -14.89 7.52
N PRO A 235 -13.42 -15.77 6.76
CA PRO A 235 -13.81 -15.60 5.36
C PRO A 235 -14.69 -14.36 5.12
N LYS A 236 -14.75 -13.86 3.89
CA LYS A 236 -15.59 -12.68 3.58
C LYS A 236 -17.05 -12.94 3.98
N LYS A 237 -17.69 -11.94 4.60
CA LYS A 237 -19.08 -11.99 5.10
C LYS A 237 -19.31 -13.02 6.22
N SER A 238 -18.28 -13.39 6.98
CA SER A 238 -18.39 -14.29 8.12
C SER A 238 -18.69 -13.58 9.45
N GLY A 239 -18.46 -12.27 9.54
CA GLY A 239 -18.44 -11.53 10.80
C GLY A 239 -17.20 -11.78 11.66
N TRP A 240 -16.18 -12.47 11.12
CA TRP A 240 -14.93 -12.77 11.82
C TRP A 240 -13.81 -11.85 11.39
N SER A 241 -13.54 -10.85 12.22
CA SER A 241 -12.36 -10.01 12.07
C SER A 241 -11.07 -10.77 12.37
N TYR A 242 -9.93 -10.25 11.92
CA TYR A 242 -8.65 -10.91 12.13
C TYR A 242 -8.34 -11.05 13.62
N THR A 243 -8.58 -9.99 14.42
CA THR A 243 -8.39 -10.09 15.87
C THR A 243 -9.26 -11.19 16.47
N ARG A 244 -10.56 -11.22 16.14
CA ARG A 244 -11.47 -12.26 16.65
C ARG A 244 -11.07 -13.65 16.20
N PHE A 245 -10.58 -13.81 14.97
CA PHE A 245 -10.13 -15.10 14.46
C PHE A 245 -8.95 -15.67 15.25
N PHE A 246 -8.01 -14.83 15.67
CA PHE A 246 -6.82 -15.25 16.43
C PHE A 246 -7.03 -15.23 17.95
N PHE A 247 -7.89 -14.37 18.49
CA PHE A 247 -8.19 -14.28 19.92
C PHE A 247 -9.70 -14.29 20.19
N PRO A 248 -10.41 -15.39 19.89
CA PRO A 248 -11.88 -15.44 19.90
C PRO A 248 -12.47 -15.11 21.27
N ASP A 249 -12.04 -15.82 22.30
CA ASP A 249 -12.61 -15.68 23.65
C ASP A 249 -12.38 -14.27 24.20
N SER A 250 -11.16 -13.75 24.09
CA SER A 250 -10.85 -12.40 24.56
C SER A 250 -11.50 -11.30 23.73
N PHE A 251 -11.65 -11.49 22.41
CA PHE A 251 -12.41 -10.55 21.60
C PHE A 251 -13.89 -10.52 22.01
N ASP A 252 -14.48 -11.67 22.29
CA ASP A 252 -15.87 -11.78 22.76
C ASP A 252 -16.04 -11.23 24.19
N GLU A 253 -14.97 -11.24 25.01
CA GLU A 253 -14.87 -10.51 26.30
C GLU A 253 -14.71 -8.99 26.14
N GLY A 254 -14.57 -8.47 24.92
CA GLY A 254 -14.45 -7.03 24.62
C GLY A 254 -13.03 -6.51 24.42
N MET A 255 -12.02 -7.40 24.39
CA MET A 255 -10.63 -7.00 24.11
C MET A 255 -10.46 -6.64 22.63
N ARG A 256 -9.67 -5.62 22.34
CA ARG A 256 -9.42 -5.09 20.99
C ARG A 256 -7.95 -4.74 20.83
N LEU A 257 -7.40 -4.91 19.63
CA LEU A 257 -6.02 -4.54 19.34
C LEU A 257 -5.82 -3.01 19.45
N GLU A 258 -6.80 -2.21 19.03
CA GLU A 258 -6.76 -0.74 19.18
C GLU A 258 -6.43 -0.33 20.63
N ASN A 259 -7.03 -1.00 21.62
CA ASN A 259 -6.84 -0.73 23.05
C ASN A 259 -5.43 -1.05 23.58
N VAL A 260 -4.60 -1.77 22.82
CA VAL A 260 -3.20 -2.08 23.19
C VAL A 260 -2.17 -1.34 22.33
N ALA A 261 -2.59 -0.42 21.46
CA ALA A 261 -1.68 0.40 20.65
C ALA A 261 -0.66 1.15 21.51
N ASN A 262 -1.09 1.75 22.62
CA ASN A 262 -0.19 2.42 23.57
C ASN A 262 0.83 1.45 24.20
N VAL A 263 0.47 0.19 24.44
CA VAL A 263 1.42 -0.82 24.95
C VAL A 263 2.50 -1.08 23.92
N LEU A 264 2.12 -1.30 22.66
CA LEU A 264 3.08 -1.52 21.58
C LEU A 264 3.97 -0.28 21.35
N TRP A 265 3.38 0.92 21.33
CA TRP A 265 4.11 2.19 21.20
C TRP A 265 5.17 2.36 22.29
N ASN A 266 4.79 2.16 23.56
CA ASN A 266 5.72 2.25 24.68
C ASN A 266 6.87 1.24 24.57
N ASN A 267 6.62 0.03 24.06
CA ASN A 267 7.68 -0.95 23.85
C ASN A 267 8.69 -0.49 22.76
N PHE A 268 8.22 0.17 21.70
CA PHE A 268 9.12 0.80 20.73
C PHE A 268 9.98 1.89 21.38
N GLU A 269 9.40 2.76 22.21
CA GLU A 269 10.14 3.83 22.89
C GLU A 269 11.21 3.29 23.84
N ILE A 270 10.88 2.24 24.60
CA ILE A 270 11.81 1.56 25.51
C ILE A 270 12.96 0.94 24.70
N ILE A 271 12.66 0.18 23.65
CA ILE A 271 13.68 -0.47 22.81
C ILE A 271 14.57 0.58 22.13
N ARG A 272 13.99 1.66 21.59
CA ARG A 272 14.79 2.75 21.00
C ARG A 272 15.77 3.34 22.02
N ALA A 273 15.32 3.57 23.26
CA ALA A 273 16.18 4.08 24.32
C ALA A 273 17.29 3.09 24.70
N GLU A 274 17.00 1.79 24.79
CA GLU A 274 17.98 0.75 25.11
C GLU A 274 19.10 0.63 24.06
N TYR A 275 18.75 0.78 22.77
CA TYR A 275 19.69 0.66 21.65
C TYR A 275 20.26 2.01 21.17
N GLY A 276 19.94 3.11 21.85
CA GLY A 276 20.45 4.45 21.54
C GLY A 276 19.93 5.03 20.22
N LEU A 277 18.77 4.55 19.74
CA LEU A 277 18.11 5.04 18.52
C LEU A 277 17.45 6.40 18.77
N LYS A 278 17.30 7.20 17.71
CA LYS A 278 16.64 8.51 17.76
C LYS A 278 15.20 8.40 18.26
N LYS A 279 14.84 9.31 19.17
CA LYS A 279 13.46 9.52 19.60
C LYS A 279 12.64 10.17 18.49
N ASN A 280 11.32 9.94 18.52
CA ASN A 280 10.32 10.59 17.66
C ASN A 280 10.50 10.37 16.15
N GLN A 281 11.09 9.24 15.75
CA GLN A 281 11.02 8.81 14.36
C GLN A 281 9.71 8.07 14.10
N GLU A 282 9.17 8.26 12.90
CA GLU A 282 8.05 7.46 12.39
C GLU A 282 8.39 5.95 12.44
N LEU A 283 7.39 5.11 12.70
CA LEU A 283 7.55 3.66 12.64
C LEU A 283 7.33 3.19 11.19
N PRO A 284 8.29 2.47 10.59
CA PRO A 284 8.08 1.94 9.25
C PRO A 284 6.99 0.87 9.26
N MET A 285 5.99 1.05 8.39
CA MET A 285 4.82 0.16 8.29
C MET A 285 5.17 -1.32 8.18
N HIS A 286 6.26 -1.67 7.47
CA HIS A 286 6.71 -3.05 7.36
C HIS A 286 6.93 -3.73 8.72
N TYR A 287 7.60 -3.05 9.65
CA TYR A 287 7.91 -3.62 10.96
C TYR A 287 6.67 -3.70 11.84
N VAL A 288 5.82 -2.67 11.83
CA VAL A 288 4.57 -2.68 12.59
C VAL A 288 3.69 -3.85 12.17
N ILE A 289 3.51 -4.05 10.87
CA ILE A 289 2.75 -5.17 10.32
C ILE A 289 3.41 -6.52 10.67
N ALA A 290 4.73 -6.62 10.55
CA ALA A 290 5.45 -7.84 10.90
C ALA A 290 5.27 -8.23 12.38
N ILE A 291 5.30 -7.25 13.29
CA ILE A 291 5.09 -7.47 14.72
C ILE A 291 3.67 -7.92 15.01
N ILE A 292 2.65 -7.24 14.45
CA ILE A 292 1.26 -7.64 14.64
C ILE A 292 1.04 -9.06 14.11
N ASN A 293 1.57 -9.38 12.93
CA ASN A 293 1.44 -10.72 12.35
C ASN A 293 2.17 -11.77 13.18
N PHE A 294 3.37 -11.47 13.68
CA PHE A 294 4.08 -12.35 14.60
C PHE A 294 3.22 -12.66 15.84
N VAL A 295 2.64 -11.64 16.46
CA VAL A 295 1.79 -11.83 17.65
C VAL A 295 0.53 -12.62 17.34
N LEU A 296 -0.18 -12.29 16.26
CA LEU A 296 -1.39 -13.02 15.86
C LEU A 296 -1.10 -14.49 15.55
N LEU A 297 -0.02 -14.77 14.83
CA LEU A 297 0.33 -16.12 14.36
C LEU A 297 0.92 -17.00 15.47
N GLN A 298 1.85 -16.47 16.26
CA GLN A 298 2.53 -17.26 17.30
C GLN A 298 1.67 -17.41 18.54
N TYR A 299 0.96 -16.36 18.96
CA TYR A 299 0.29 -16.35 20.24
C TYR A 299 -1.24 -16.52 20.14
N GLY A 300 -1.82 -16.36 18.95
CA GLY A 300 -3.24 -16.61 18.73
C GLY A 300 -3.64 -18.08 18.82
N ALA A 301 -4.93 -18.35 18.59
CA ALA A 301 -5.58 -19.64 18.76
C ALA A 301 -5.09 -20.75 17.79
N ASN A 302 -4.23 -20.42 16.83
CA ASN A 302 -3.55 -21.39 15.97
C ASN A 302 -2.08 -21.65 16.37
N GLY A 303 -1.56 -20.90 17.35
CA GLY A 303 -0.22 -21.06 17.91
C GLY A 303 -0.30 -21.45 19.39
N GLU A 304 0.32 -20.68 20.28
CA GLU A 304 0.34 -20.92 21.72
C GLU A 304 -1.01 -20.73 22.42
N ASN A 305 -1.98 -20.09 21.75
CA ASN A 305 -3.33 -19.86 22.26
C ASN A 305 -3.33 -19.16 23.63
N VAL A 306 -2.54 -18.08 23.76
CA VAL A 306 -2.56 -17.26 24.97
C VAL A 306 -3.85 -16.47 25.05
N LYS A 307 -4.27 -16.10 26.27
CA LYS A 307 -5.49 -15.31 26.47
C LYS A 307 -5.44 -13.99 25.70
N TRP A 308 -4.39 -13.19 25.92
CA TRP A 308 -4.21 -11.91 25.25
C TRP A 308 -2.72 -11.51 25.21
N PRO A 309 -2.25 -10.78 24.18
CA PRO A 309 -0.87 -10.32 24.11
C PRO A 309 -0.47 -9.42 25.29
N THR A 310 0.61 -9.79 25.98
CA THR A 310 1.20 -8.99 27.06
C THR A 310 2.23 -8.01 26.52
N SER A 311 2.68 -7.06 27.34
CA SER A 311 3.79 -6.17 26.97
C SER A 311 5.05 -6.93 26.58
N GLN A 312 5.34 -8.06 27.23
CA GLN A 312 6.52 -8.86 26.92
C GLN A 312 6.42 -9.52 25.54
N ILE A 313 5.22 -9.99 25.15
CA ILE A 313 4.97 -10.56 23.81
C ILE A 313 5.16 -9.50 22.72
N TRP A 314 4.68 -8.27 22.93
CA TRP A 314 4.91 -7.18 21.99
C TRP A 314 6.39 -6.81 21.86
N ARG A 315 7.11 -6.78 23.00
CA ARG A 315 8.56 -6.54 23.03
C ARG A 315 9.32 -7.60 22.24
N GLU A 316 8.98 -8.87 22.43
CA GLU A 316 9.55 -9.99 21.68
C GLU A 316 9.31 -9.83 20.17
N GLY A 317 8.09 -9.50 19.75
CA GLY A 317 7.80 -9.24 18.34
C GLY A 317 8.67 -8.15 17.73
N ILE A 318 8.96 -7.07 18.45
CA ILE A 318 9.86 -6.01 17.97
C ILE A 318 11.29 -6.53 17.77
N ILE A 319 11.77 -7.39 18.68
CA ILE A 319 13.12 -7.98 18.58
C ILE A 319 13.19 -8.95 17.40
N GLU A 320 12.21 -9.84 17.26
CA GLU A 320 12.18 -10.88 16.23
C GLU A 320 11.99 -10.33 14.81
N CYS A 321 11.26 -9.21 14.63
CA CYS A 321 11.00 -8.65 13.30
C CYS A 321 12.21 -7.95 12.67
N GLY A 322 13.35 -7.83 13.38
CA GLY A 322 14.57 -7.21 12.88
C GLY A 322 14.52 -5.69 12.79
N TYR A 323 13.55 -5.04 13.44
CA TYR A 323 13.39 -3.57 13.48
C TYR A 323 14.68 -2.87 13.93
N VAL A 324 15.23 -3.28 15.08
CA VAL A 324 16.41 -2.66 15.69
C VAL A 324 17.62 -2.70 14.74
N ALA A 325 17.89 -3.85 14.13
CA ALA A 325 19.02 -4.02 13.22
C ALA A 325 18.89 -3.10 11.99
N ALA A 326 17.68 -2.92 11.48
CA ALA A 326 17.43 -2.06 10.34
C ALA A 326 17.58 -0.57 10.64
N GLU A 327 17.09 -0.12 11.80
CA GLU A 327 17.24 1.28 12.25
C GLU A 327 18.71 1.64 12.50
N LEU A 328 19.48 0.74 13.13
CA LEU A 328 20.92 0.94 13.33
C LEU A 328 21.68 1.13 12.01
N ILE A 329 21.35 0.34 10.99
CA ILE A 329 21.91 0.49 9.64
C ILE A 329 21.49 1.85 9.05
N HIS A 330 20.22 2.22 9.15
CA HIS A 330 19.72 3.48 8.61
C HIS A 330 20.39 4.70 9.27
N GLU A 331 20.56 4.70 10.60
CA GLU A 331 21.26 5.78 11.30
C GLU A 331 22.75 5.86 10.94
N SER A 332 23.40 4.73 10.66
CA SER A 332 24.80 4.72 10.21
C SER A 332 25.03 5.34 8.83
N ILE A 333 24.01 5.30 7.96
CA ILE A 333 24.07 5.87 6.59
C ILE A 333 23.75 7.37 6.62
N GLY A 334 23.03 7.84 7.65
CA GLY A 334 22.68 9.25 7.86
C GLY A 334 23.73 10.10 8.59
N LYS A 335 24.91 9.53 8.90
CA LYS A 335 26.12 10.25 9.35
C LYS A 335 27.11 10.32 8.20
#